data_AF-A0A7J6UHA6-F1
#
_entry.id   AF-A0A7J6UHA6-F1
#
_cell.length_a   1.000
_cell.length_b   1.000
_cell.length_c   1.000
_cell.angle_alpha   90.00
_cell.angle_beta   90.00
_cell.angle_gamma   90.00
#
_symmetry.space_group_name_H-M   'P 1'
#
loop_
_entity.id
_entity.type
_entity.pdbx_description
1 polymer ?
#
loop_
_entity_poly.entity_id
_entity_poly.type
_entity_poly.pdbx_seq_one_letter_code
_entity_poly.pdbx_strand_id
1 'polypeptide(L)'
;MVFTQTVDYTWNGKQRDDLRGNHKPVTFTLEYDSAKEELIIKVQAPFFDDCPIPPSKGETGYGTYELWNYEVAEIFIEGKDSHYTEVELSPFGNFLILTFEAPRKATNDDVCLPTTGSARESPLALSQSPSFAQMGTGPQLCGYPE
;
A
#
# COMPACT_ATOMS: atom_id res chain seq x y z
N MET A 1 -22.31 -1.97 1.51
CA MET A 1 -21.82 -3.32 1.14
C MET A 1 -20.46 -3.49 1.78
N VAL A 2 -20.18 -4.67 2.35
CA VAL A 2 -18.87 -4.99 2.95
C VAL A 2 -18.33 -6.23 2.26
N PHE A 3 -17.08 -6.18 1.81
CA PHE A 3 -16.37 -7.28 1.19
C PHE A 3 -15.07 -7.52 1.94
N THR A 4 -14.73 -8.78 2.22
CA THR A 4 -13.50 -9.13 2.91
C THR A 4 -12.74 -10.18 2.11
N GLN A 5 -11.46 -9.95 1.88
CA GLN A 5 -10.56 -10.88 1.19
C GLN A 5 -9.32 -11.14 2.03
N THR A 6 -8.94 -12.41 2.12
CA THR A 6 -7.69 -12.84 2.74
C THR A 6 -6.71 -13.31 1.67
N VAL A 7 -5.42 -13.01 1.85
CA VAL A 7 -4.34 -13.47 0.96
C VAL A 7 -3.78 -14.79 1.49
N ASP A 8 -4.30 -15.91 0.98
CA ASP A 8 -3.97 -17.26 1.44
C ASP A 8 -2.91 -17.96 0.58
N TYR A 9 -2.58 -17.39 -0.58
CA TYR A 9 -1.67 -17.96 -1.56
C TYR A 9 -0.60 -16.94 -1.95
N THR A 10 0.59 -17.45 -2.22
CA THR A 10 1.64 -16.69 -2.90
C THR A 10 1.32 -16.52 -4.38
N TRP A 11 2.02 -15.61 -5.06
CA TRP A 11 1.81 -15.32 -6.48
C TRP A 11 1.95 -16.54 -7.40
N ASN A 12 2.73 -17.57 -6.99
CA ASN A 12 2.92 -18.80 -7.76
C ASN A 12 1.91 -19.91 -7.41
N GLY A 13 0.86 -19.58 -6.65
CA GLY A 13 -0.20 -20.52 -6.29
C GLY A 13 0.14 -21.47 -5.14
N LYS A 14 1.31 -21.33 -4.51
CA LYS A 14 1.62 -22.08 -3.28
C LYS A 14 0.84 -21.48 -2.11
N GLN A 15 0.12 -22.33 -1.39
CA GLN A 15 -0.55 -21.96 -0.15
C GLN A 15 0.47 -21.42 0.87
N ARG A 16 0.13 -20.33 1.55
CA ARG A 16 0.97 -19.72 2.58
C ARG A 16 0.91 -20.52 3.88
N ASP A 17 1.64 -21.63 3.93
CA ASP A 17 1.80 -22.42 5.16
C ASP A 17 2.79 -21.79 6.15
N ASP A 18 3.60 -20.84 5.69
CA ASP A 18 4.56 -20.04 6.47
C ASP A 18 3.88 -19.11 7.49
N LEU A 19 2.61 -18.73 7.25
CA LEU A 19 1.81 -17.95 8.20
C LEU A 19 1.27 -18.81 9.36
N ARG A 20 1.15 -20.13 9.19
CA ARG A 20 0.59 -21.02 10.23
C ARG A 20 1.49 -21.16 11.47
N GLY A 21 2.73 -20.68 11.39
CA GLY A 21 3.72 -20.78 12.46
C GLY A 21 3.82 -19.57 13.40
N ASN A 22 3.41 -18.36 12.99
CA ASN A 22 3.40 -17.15 13.86
C ASN A 22 2.89 -15.85 13.19
N HIS A 23 2.58 -15.83 11.89
CA HIS A 23 2.19 -14.60 11.20
C HIS A 23 0.69 -14.60 10.89
N LYS A 24 0.01 -13.50 11.19
CA LYS A 24 -1.42 -13.35 10.88
C LYS A 24 -1.63 -13.22 9.37
N PRO A 25 -2.78 -13.65 8.82
CA PRO A 25 -3.08 -13.44 7.40
C PRO A 25 -3.19 -11.96 7.05
N VAL A 26 -2.86 -11.61 5.81
CA VAL A 26 -3.19 -10.29 5.23
C VAL A 26 -4.68 -10.29 4.88
N THR A 27 -5.42 -9.35 5.45
CA THR A 27 -6.87 -9.22 5.25
C THR A 27 -7.20 -7.81 4.77
N PHE A 28 -7.93 -7.75 3.66
CA PHE A 28 -8.54 -6.54 3.13
C PHE A 28 -10.02 -6.52 3.49
N THR A 29 -10.50 -5.41 4.02
CA THR A 29 -11.93 -5.13 4.18
C THR A 29 -12.30 -3.89 3.39
N LEU A 30 -13.23 -4.03 2.46
CA LEU A 30 -13.74 -2.99 1.58
C LEU A 30 -15.17 -2.66 2.00
N GLU A 31 -15.41 -1.40 2.31
CA GLU A 31 -16.73 -0.89 2.69
C GLU A 31 -17.08 0.29 1.79
N TYR A 32 -18.22 0.23 1.11
CA TYR A 32 -18.73 1.36 0.34
C TYR A 32 -19.75 2.15 1.16
N ASP A 33 -19.42 3.40 1.50
CA ASP A 33 -20.31 4.38 2.11
C ASP A 33 -21.05 5.14 1.01
N SER A 34 -22.28 4.70 0.72
CA SER A 34 -23.10 5.31 -0.33
C SER A 34 -23.57 6.73 -0.03
N ALA A 35 -23.53 7.17 1.23
CA ALA A 35 -23.94 8.53 1.60
C ALA A 35 -22.84 9.55 1.31
N LYS A 36 -21.58 9.13 1.40
CA LYS A 36 -20.40 9.96 1.10
C LYS A 36 -19.77 9.68 -0.26
N GLU A 37 -20.23 8.62 -0.93
CA GLU A 37 -19.63 8.11 -2.18
C GLU A 37 -18.15 7.73 -1.99
N GLU A 38 -17.83 7.17 -0.81
CA GLU A 38 -16.46 6.79 -0.42
C GLU A 38 -16.28 5.27 -0.39
N LEU A 39 -15.17 4.79 -0.94
CA LEU A 39 -14.69 3.43 -0.73
C LEU A 39 -13.66 3.43 0.40
N ILE A 40 -13.97 2.74 1.49
CA ILE A 40 -13.09 2.57 2.64
C ILE A 40 -12.37 1.24 2.49
N ILE A 41 -11.04 1.28 2.44
CA ILE A 41 -10.18 0.10 2.39
C ILE A 41 -9.45 0.00 3.73
N LYS A 42 -9.60 -1.14 4.41
CA LYS A 42 -8.90 -1.45 5.65
C LYS A 42 -7.99 -2.64 5.41
N VAL A 43 -6.71 -2.51 5.79
CA VAL A 43 -5.73 -3.58 5.69
C VAL A 43 -5.32 -4.01 7.09
N GLN A 44 -5.36 -5.31 7.35
CA GLN A 44 -4.74 -5.93 8.50
C GLN A 44 -3.70 -6.93 8.01
N ALA A 45 -2.43 -6.67 8.30
CA ALA A 45 -1.31 -7.47 7.85
C ALA A 45 -0.26 -7.60 8.96
N PRO A 46 0.63 -8.60 8.90
CA PRO A 46 1.90 -8.54 9.60
C PRO A 46 2.69 -7.29 9.16
N PHE A 47 3.46 -6.72 10.09
CA PHE A 47 4.47 -5.70 9.80
C PHE A 47 5.83 -6.39 9.82
N PHE A 48 6.54 -6.37 8.69
CA PHE A 48 7.80 -7.09 8.51
C PHE A 48 9.02 -6.25 8.88
N ASP A 49 8.98 -4.93 8.63
CA ASP A 49 10.05 -3.98 9.00
C ASP A 49 11.44 -4.39 8.48
N ASP A 50 11.47 -5.06 7.32
CA ASP A 50 12.68 -5.60 6.68
C ASP A 50 13.02 -4.93 5.34
N CYS A 51 12.17 -3.99 4.87
CA CYS A 51 12.42 -3.11 3.73
C CYS A 51 12.70 -1.66 4.18
N PRO A 52 13.40 -0.84 3.37
CA PRO A 52 13.57 0.58 3.66
C PRO A 52 12.22 1.30 3.80
N ILE A 53 12.21 2.44 4.50
CA ILE A 53 11.02 3.30 4.59
C ILE A 53 10.82 4.01 3.24
N PRO A 54 9.62 4.00 2.64
CA PRO A 54 9.35 4.74 1.41
C PRO A 54 9.61 6.24 1.58
N PRO A 55 10.15 6.92 0.57
CA PRO A 55 10.34 8.37 0.63
C PRO A 55 8.99 9.07 0.72
N SER A 56 8.87 10.02 1.65
CA SER A 56 7.72 10.93 1.68
C SER A 56 8.01 12.14 0.80
N LYS A 57 7.04 12.52 -0.06
CA LYS A 57 7.08 13.79 -0.80
C LYS A 57 6.98 15.01 0.13
N GLY A 58 6.72 14.84 1.43
CA GLY A 58 6.50 15.92 2.40
C GLY A 58 5.15 16.62 2.26
N GLU A 59 4.50 16.51 1.10
CA GLU A 59 3.16 17.01 0.83
C GLU A 59 2.11 15.92 1.10
N THR A 60 1.19 16.22 2.01
CA THR A 60 0.07 15.32 2.32
C THR A 60 -0.90 15.23 1.14
N GLY A 61 -1.36 14.03 0.81
CA GLY A 61 -2.37 13.81 -0.23
C GLY A 61 -1.83 13.36 -1.58
N TYR A 62 -0.51 13.38 -1.82
CA TYR A 62 0.07 12.82 -3.04
C TYR A 62 0.53 11.38 -2.87
N GLY A 63 0.32 10.58 -3.91
CA GLY A 63 0.85 9.22 -3.98
C GLY A 63 2.38 9.16 -4.06
N THR A 64 2.94 8.03 -3.64
CA THR A 64 4.36 7.71 -3.74
C THR A 64 4.56 6.80 -4.96
N TYR A 65 5.14 7.32 -6.04
CA TYR A 65 5.46 6.52 -7.23
C TYR A 65 6.52 5.45 -6.88
N GLU A 66 6.45 4.28 -7.52
CA GLU A 66 7.29 3.10 -7.24
C GLU A 66 7.15 2.53 -5.82
N LEU A 67 5.97 2.64 -5.20
CA LEU A 67 5.75 2.14 -3.84
C LEU A 67 5.91 0.62 -3.73
N TRP A 68 5.68 -0.13 -4.82
CA TRP A 68 5.96 -1.56 -4.98
C TRP A 68 7.43 -1.98 -4.70
N ASN A 69 8.37 -1.04 -4.61
CA ASN A 69 9.75 -1.32 -4.22
C ASN A 69 9.95 -1.47 -2.70
N TYR A 70 8.90 -1.28 -1.90
CA TYR A 70 8.92 -1.26 -0.43
C TYR A 70 7.93 -2.25 0.18
N GLU A 71 7.81 -2.28 1.51
CA GLU A 71 6.77 -3.05 2.18
C GLU A 71 5.38 -2.46 1.87
N VAL A 72 4.56 -3.25 1.19
CA VAL A 72 3.27 -2.80 0.65
C VAL A 72 2.22 -3.92 0.69
N ALA A 73 0.96 -3.52 0.83
CA ALA A 73 -0.20 -4.35 0.56
C ALA A 73 -0.95 -3.78 -0.65
N GLU A 74 -1.22 -4.65 -1.63
CA GLU A 74 -1.80 -4.25 -2.91
C GLU A 74 -3.17 -4.90 -3.11
N ILE A 75 -4.12 -4.15 -3.67
CA ILE A 75 -5.40 -4.69 -4.12
C ILE A 75 -5.75 -4.17 -5.52
N PHE A 76 -6.25 -5.07 -6.36
CA PHE A 76 -6.76 -4.78 -7.70
C PHE A 76 -8.28 -4.86 -7.69
N ILE A 77 -8.93 -3.78 -8.11
CA ILE A 77 -10.38 -3.66 -8.18
C ILE A 77 -10.76 -3.60 -9.66
N GLU A 78 -11.37 -4.68 -10.16
CA GLU A 78 -11.87 -4.74 -11.53
C GLU A 78 -13.12 -3.86 -11.69
N GLY A 79 -13.08 -2.99 -12.68
CA GLY A 79 -14.17 -2.11 -13.10
C GLY A 79 -14.85 -2.61 -14.37
N LYS A 80 -15.46 -1.69 -15.11
CA LYS A 80 -16.08 -1.99 -16.42
C LYS A 80 -15.03 -2.04 -17.52
N ASP A 81 -15.36 -2.71 -18.61
CA ASP A 81 -14.55 -2.72 -19.85
C ASP A 81 -13.08 -3.10 -19.62
N SER A 82 -12.84 -4.07 -18.72
CA SER A 82 -11.50 -4.54 -18.33
C SER A 82 -10.57 -3.47 -17.74
N HIS A 83 -11.11 -2.30 -17.38
CA HIS A 83 -10.37 -1.33 -16.61
C HIS A 83 -10.29 -1.80 -15.17
N TYR A 84 -9.17 -1.53 -14.50
CA TYR A 84 -9.01 -1.85 -13.10
C TYR A 84 -8.22 -0.76 -12.39
N THR A 85 -8.45 -0.65 -11.09
CA THR A 85 -7.69 0.24 -10.21
C THR A 85 -6.81 -0.62 -9.30
N GLU A 86 -5.54 -0.28 -9.25
CA GLU A 86 -4.58 -0.77 -8.27
C GLU A 86 -4.47 0.23 -7.13
N VAL A 87 -4.51 -0.28 -5.90
CA VAL A 87 -4.28 0.50 -4.68
C VAL A 87 -3.19 -0.17 -3.88
N GLU A 88 -2.13 0.57 -3.63
CA GLU A 88 -0.97 0.16 -2.85
C GLU A 88 -0.93 0.94 -1.54
N LEU A 89 -0.71 0.25 -0.41
CA LEU A 89 -0.68 0.84 0.92
C LEU A 89 0.54 0.35 1.70
N SER A 90 1.36 1.29 2.17
CA SER A 90 2.51 1.01 3.04
C SER A 90 2.15 1.17 4.51
N PRO A 91 2.80 0.42 5.43
CA PRO A 91 2.61 0.58 6.87
C PRO A 91 3.01 1.97 7.39
N PHE A 92 3.76 2.75 6.60
CA PHE A 92 4.21 4.10 6.93
C PHE A 92 3.23 5.21 6.46
N GLY A 93 2.08 4.84 5.89
CA GLY A 93 1.04 5.77 5.46
C GLY A 93 1.22 6.32 4.04
N ASN A 94 2.27 5.88 3.32
CA ASN A 94 2.38 6.09 1.88
C ASN A 94 1.32 5.26 1.16
N PHE A 95 0.83 5.79 0.04
CA PHE A 95 -0.07 5.07 -0.85
C PHE A 95 0.30 5.34 -2.32
N LEU A 96 -0.16 4.47 -3.20
CA LEU A 96 -0.18 4.70 -4.65
C LEU A 96 -1.51 4.20 -5.21
N ILE A 97 -2.10 4.96 -6.14
CA ILE A 97 -3.35 4.58 -6.81
C ILE A 97 -3.14 4.75 -8.31
N LEU A 98 -3.26 3.65 -9.04
CA LEU A 98 -3.11 3.60 -10.48
C LEU A 98 -4.38 3.03 -11.11
N THR A 99 -4.75 3.54 -12.27
CA THR A 99 -5.85 3.05 -13.10
C THR A 99 -5.27 2.50 -14.39
N PHE A 100 -5.81 1.39 -14.84
CA PHE A 100 -5.33 0.66 -16.01
C PHE A 100 -6.50 0.38 -16.95
N GLU A 101 -6.25 0.44 -18.24
CA GLU A 101 -7.20 0.02 -19.29
C GLU A 101 -6.86 -1.37 -19.87
N ALA A 102 -5.67 -1.89 -19.52
CA ALA A 102 -5.18 -3.23 -19.84
C ALA A 102 -4.01 -3.58 -18.90
N PRO A 103 -3.61 -4.86 -18.77
CA PRO A 103 -2.46 -5.24 -17.97
C PRO A 103 -1.22 -4.42 -18.33
N ARG A 104 -0.64 -3.74 -17.34
CA ARG A 104 0.54 -2.86 -17.47
C ARG A 104 0.34 -1.63 -18.38
N LYS A 105 -0.89 -1.24 -18.70
CA LYS A 105 -1.22 -0.01 -19.44
C LYS A 105 -1.91 0.99 -18.51
N ALA A 106 -1.10 1.66 -17.68
CA ALA A 106 -1.58 2.68 -16.75
C ALA A 106 -2.08 3.93 -17.51
N THR A 107 -3.14 4.54 -17.01
CA THR A 107 -3.76 5.75 -17.56
C THR A 107 -3.47 7.00 -16.73
N ASN A 108 -2.76 6.87 -15.61
CA ASN A 108 -2.30 7.94 -14.74
C ASN A 108 -0.96 7.56 -14.08
N ASP A 109 -0.22 8.56 -13.59
CA ASP A 109 1.06 8.37 -12.90
C ASP A 109 0.90 8.32 -11.37
N ASP A 110 -0.04 9.09 -10.82
CA ASP A 110 -0.53 9.02 -9.44
C ASP A 110 -1.94 9.64 -9.32
N VAL A 111 -2.53 9.58 -8.12
CA VAL A 111 -3.77 10.29 -7.75
C VAL A 111 -3.47 11.15 -6.53
N CYS A 112 -3.95 12.40 -6.55
CA CYS A 112 -3.96 13.26 -5.38
C CYS A 112 -5.27 13.08 -4.62
N LEU A 113 -5.20 12.62 -3.37
CA LEU A 113 -6.35 12.52 -2.48
C LEU A 113 -6.49 13.80 -1.65
N PRO A 114 -7.70 14.38 -1.55
CA PRO A 114 -7.92 15.55 -0.71
C PRO A 114 -7.71 15.18 0.75
N THR A 115 -6.77 15.85 1.41
CA THR A 115 -6.57 15.68 2.85
C THR A 115 -7.71 16.39 3.56
N THR A 116 -8.71 15.66 4.04
CA THR A 116 -9.59 16.19 5.06
C THR A 116 -8.76 16.34 6.33
N GLY A 117 -8.47 17.59 6.70
CA GLY A 117 -7.63 17.92 7.85
C GLY A 117 -8.21 17.38 9.16
N SER A 118 -7.82 16.18 9.54
CA SER A 118 -7.87 15.70 10.91
C SER A 118 -6.64 14.83 11.16
N ALA A 119 -5.48 15.49 11.23
CA ALA A 119 -4.32 14.90 11.88
C ALA A 119 -4.69 14.68 13.35
N ARG A 120 -5.09 13.47 13.70
CA ARG A 120 -4.93 13.01 15.08
C ARG A 120 -3.48 12.55 15.19
N GLU A 121 -2.62 13.46 15.61
CA GLU A 121 -1.27 13.08 16.03
C GLU A 121 -1.40 12.01 17.13
N SER A 122 -0.90 10.82 16.85
CA SER A 122 -0.56 9.86 17.90
C SER A 122 0.67 10.40 18.63
N PRO A 123 0.62 10.64 19.95
CA PRO A 123 1.74 11.20 20.70
C PRO A 123 2.78 10.12 20.99
N LEU A 124 3.47 9.65 19.96
CA LEU A 124 4.65 8.79 20.06
C LEU A 124 5.69 9.23 19.01
N ALA A 125 5.95 10.54 18.92
CA ALA A 125 7.13 11.04 18.22
C ALA A 125 8.29 11.09 19.22
N LEU A 126 9.08 10.01 19.26
CA LEU A 126 10.42 10.04 19.85
C LEU A 126 11.29 10.97 19.01
N SER A 127 11.74 12.05 19.65
CA SER A 127 12.80 12.92 19.16
C SER A 127 14.03 12.06 18.86
N GLN A 128 14.52 12.04 17.61
CA GLN A 128 15.93 12.20 17.25
C GLN A 128 16.02 12.72 15.81
N SER A 129 16.65 13.87 15.64
CA SER A 129 17.00 14.46 14.35
C SER A 129 18.20 13.73 13.73
N PRO A 130 18.21 13.44 12.41
CA PRO A 130 19.44 12.99 11.77
C PRO A 130 20.17 14.14 11.07
N SER A 131 21.47 14.19 11.33
CA SER A 131 22.47 14.91 10.57
C SER A 131 22.53 14.40 9.13
N PHE A 132 22.68 15.34 8.20
CA PHE A 132 22.84 15.12 6.76
C PHE A 132 24.13 14.33 6.46
N ALA A 133 24.05 13.26 5.67
CA ALA A 133 25.18 12.64 4.99
C ALA A 133 24.75 12.09 3.62
N GLN A 134 25.60 12.34 2.62
CA GLN A 134 25.36 12.17 1.18
C GLN A 134 25.24 10.72 0.69
N MET A 135 24.39 10.58 -0.34
CA MET A 135 24.47 9.73 -1.54
C MET A 135 25.24 8.40 -1.49
N GLY A 136 24.51 7.31 -1.74
CA GLY A 136 25.07 6.05 -2.23
C GLY A 136 24.00 5.01 -2.54
N THR A 137 23.93 4.64 -3.83
CA THR A 137 23.27 3.47 -4.45
C THR A 137 21.73 3.37 -4.35
N GLY A 138 21.09 3.24 -5.52
CA GLY A 138 19.64 3.16 -5.69
C GLY A 138 18.99 1.97 -4.98
N PRO A 139 17.65 1.98 -4.83
CA PRO A 139 16.94 1.01 -4.02
C PRO A 139 17.15 -0.41 -4.57
N GLN A 140 17.63 -1.29 -3.70
CA GLN A 140 17.59 -2.72 -3.92
C GLN A 140 16.12 -3.14 -3.91
N LEU A 141 15.62 -3.67 -5.03
CA LEU A 141 14.22 -4.07 -5.18
C LEU A 141 13.88 -5.12 -4.11
N CYS A 142 12.86 -4.86 -3.30
CA CYS A 142 12.29 -5.86 -2.38
C CYS A 142 11.59 -6.93 -3.23
N GLY A 143 12.21 -8.10 -3.37
CA GLY A 143 11.65 -9.25 -4.05
C GLY A 143 11.77 -10.48 -3.16
N TYR A 144 10.69 -11.28 -3.11
CA TYR A 144 10.75 -12.63 -2.53
C TYR A 144 11.88 -13.42 -3.21
N PRO A 145 12.67 -14.23 -2.48
CA PRO A 145 13.66 -15.08 -3.11
C PRO A 145 12.98 -16.04 -4.10
N GLU A 146 13.66 -16.28 -5.23
CA GLU A 146 13.26 -17.20 -6.31
C GLU A 146 12.83 -18.60 -5.82
#